data_AF-A0A516SLJ2-F1
#
_entry.id   AF-A0A516SLJ2-F1
#
_cell.length_a   1.000
_cell.length_b   1.000
_cell.length_c   1.000
_cell.angle_alpha   90.00
_cell.angle_beta   90.00
_cell.angle_gamma   90.00
#
_symmetry.space_group_name_H-M   'P 1'
#
loop_
_entity.id
_entity.type
_entity.pdbx_description
1 polymer ?
#
loop_
_entity_poly.entity_id
_entity_poly.type
_entity_poly.pdbx_seq_one_letter_code
_entity_poly.pdbx_strand_id
1 'polypeptide(L)'
;MLPLVRTHHQQVDLQHGRRSARRHAGRQQRCARHAAQPGRRVHHPALHGQAVHQRLLPADRVRSRDAYAVALQAPGQVGGADVSESLADPLLADRPQRRRLPWPSGRVGRIRYIARALGLTILCATLFSLLATFLIASTSPPVGLPILNLARIVLFGVVLPAGLLFWSIERVHDMGWPGWSAVLLLAFGWLAPQLAVWGGALKLLHLLNLLLWVWPGQRRENRFGPEPAPASLAITLLVAVAITCLLLFSGYSRLNGPHLPPKPVKPGPVMPIYPD
;
A
#
# COMPACT_ATOMS: atom_id res chain seq x y z
N MET A 1 -19.54 46.69 24.87
CA MET A 1 -20.77 46.00 25.27
C MET A 1 -21.53 45.61 24.02
N LEU A 2 -21.54 44.32 23.67
CA LEU A 2 -22.31 43.71 22.58
C LEU A 2 -22.79 42.34 23.10
N PRO A 3 -24.08 41.99 22.98
CA PRO A 3 -24.60 40.75 23.55
C PRO A 3 -24.41 39.56 22.60
N LEU A 4 -24.03 38.42 23.19
CA LEU A 4 -23.94 37.11 22.54
C LEU A 4 -25.35 36.56 22.24
N VAL A 5 -25.66 36.34 20.96
CA VAL A 5 -26.82 35.56 20.52
C VAL A 5 -26.41 34.09 20.43
N ARG A 6 -26.91 33.26 21.36
CA ARG A 6 -26.68 31.81 21.40
C ARG A 6 -27.85 31.09 20.72
N THR A 7 -27.57 30.42 19.61
CA THR A 7 -28.58 29.79 18.74
C THR A 7 -29.16 28.50 19.32
N HIS A 8 -30.49 28.40 19.32
CA HIS A 8 -31.34 27.32 19.84
C HIS A 8 -31.18 25.93 19.18
N HIS A 9 -30.37 25.78 18.13
CA HIS A 9 -30.29 24.52 17.38
C HIS A 9 -29.53 23.38 18.07
N GLN A 10 -28.70 23.68 19.07
CA GLN A 10 -27.85 22.65 19.71
C GLN A 10 -28.57 21.78 20.76
N GLN A 11 -29.78 22.13 21.15
CA GLN A 11 -30.49 21.44 22.24
C GLN A 11 -31.37 20.27 21.77
N VAL A 12 -31.73 20.21 20.48
CA VAL A 12 -32.65 19.19 19.95
C VAL A 12 -31.92 17.86 19.65
N ASP A 13 -30.66 17.91 19.23
CA ASP A 13 -29.89 16.71 18.87
C ASP A 13 -29.52 15.84 20.08
N LEU A 14 -29.33 16.45 21.26
CA LEU A 14 -29.01 15.71 22.48
C LEU A 14 -30.19 14.87 23.00
N GLN A 15 -31.43 15.22 22.66
CA GLN A 15 -32.60 14.45 23.08
C GLN A 15 -32.86 13.22 22.21
N HIS A 16 -32.50 13.25 20.92
CA HIS A 16 -32.67 12.10 20.03
C HIS A 16 -31.68 10.97 20.32
N GLY A 17 -30.44 11.29 20.70
CA GLY A 17 -29.43 10.29 21.06
C GLY A 17 -29.79 9.44 22.29
N ARG A 18 -30.46 10.02 23.29
CA ARG A 18 -30.84 9.32 24.54
C ARG A 18 -31.98 8.31 24.36
N ARG A 19 -32.86 8.50 23.37
CA ARG A 19 -33.99 7.58 23.11
C ARG A 19 -33.53 6.30 22.40
N SER A 20 -32.51 6.38 21.54
CA SER A 20 -31.98 5.21 20.82
C SER A 20 -31.18 4.25 21.71
N ALA A 21 -30.44 4.78 22.69
CA ALA A 21 -29.66 3.96 23.62
C ALA A 21 -30.54 3.04 24.51
N ARG A 22 -31.74 3.51 24.91
CA ARG A 22 -32.65 2.70 25.76
C ARG A 22 -33.30 1.53 25.02
N ARG A 23 -33.46 1.58 23.69
CA ARG A 23 -34.06 0.49 22.92
C ARG A 23 -33.12 -0.71 22.74
N HIS A 24 -31.81 -0.51 22.75
CA HIS A 24 -30.84 -1.61 22.60
C HIS A 24 -30.61 -2.40 23.89
N ALA A 25 -30.65 -1.75 25.06
CA ALA A 25 -30.51 -2.42 26.35
C ALA A 25 -31.65 -3.44 26.62
N GLY A 26 -32.88 -3.15 26.19
CA GLY A 26 -34.03 -4.04 26.40
C GLY A 26 -34.04 -5.31 25.53
N ARG A 27 -33.31 -5.33 24.40
CA ARG A 27 -33.25 -6.53 23.53
C ARG A 27 -32.26 -7.58 24.04
N GLN A 28 -31.14 -7.16 24.65
CA GLN A 28 -30.15 -8.11 25.17
C GLN A 28 -30.67 -8.90 26.38
N GLN A 29 -31.52 -8.31 27.22
CA GLN A 29 -32.12 -9.02 28.36
C GLN A 29 -33.13 -10.11 27.96
N ARG A 30 -33.75 -10.05 26.77
CA ARG A 30 -34.68 -11.11 26.32
C ARG A 30 -33.96 -12.35 25.80
N CYS A 31 -32.79 -12.21 25.18
CA CYS A 31 -32.02 -13.37 24.71
C CYS A 31 -31.38 -14.16 25.86
N ALA A 32 -31.07 -13.52 27.00
CA ALA A 32 -30.48 -14.20 28.14
C ALA A 32 -31.47 -15.10 28.92
N ARG A 33 -32.79 -14.92 28.75
CA ARG A 33 -33.79 -15.72 29.48
C ARG A 33 -34.15 -17.07 28.85
N HIS A 34 -33.73 -17.35 27.62
CA HIS A 34 -34.01 -18.64 26.97
C HIS A 34 -32.92 -19.71 27.15
N ALA A 35 -31.81 -19.40 27.82
CA ALA A 35 -30.68 -20.32 27.99
C ALA A 35 -30.71 -21.13 29.31
N ALA A 36 -31.79 -21.07 30.10
CA ALA A 36 -31.88 -21.74 31.40
C ALA A 36 -33.13 -22.64 31.49
N GLN A 37 -33.06 -23.82 30.87
CA GLN A 37 -33.91 -24.97 31.22
C GLN A 37 -33.03 -26.24 31.28
N PRO A 38 -32.76 -26.79 32.47
CA PRO A 38 -32.11 -28.09 32.60
C PRO A 38 -33.16 -29.20 32.69
N GLY A 39 -32.97 -30.28 31.92
CA GLY A 39 -33.62 -31.56 32.20
C GLY A 39 -34.38 -32.18 31.04
N ARG A 40 -33.67 -32.96 30.21
CA ARG A 40 -34.24 -34.16 29.61
C ARG A 40 -33.13 -35.16 29.26
N ARG A 41 -32.94 -36.16 30.12
CA ARG A 41 -32.22 -37.38 29.80
C ARG A 41 -33.07 -38.18 28.81
N VAL A 42 -32.52 -38.50 27.66
CA VAL A 42 -33.06 -39.52 26.75
C VAL A 42 -32.04 -40.63 26.68
N HIS A 43 -32.46 -41.83 27.10
CA HIS A 43 -31.72 -43.08 26.97
C HIS A 43 -32.06 -43.78 25.65
N HIS A 44 -31.17 -44.70 25.26
CA HIS A 44 -31.29 -45.81 24.29
C HIS A 44 -30.68 -45.60 22.88
N PRO A 45 -30.31 -46.69 22.17
CA PRO A 45 -29.32 -47.70 22.56
C PRO A 45 -28.35 -48.03 21.40
N ALA A 46 -27.38 -48.89 21.68
CA ALA A 46 -26.40 -49.42 20.74
C ALA A 46 -27.03 -50.19 19.56
N LEU A 47 -26.44 -50.05 18.36
CA LEU A 47 -26.45 -51.08 17.30
C LEU A 47 -25.25 -50.95 16.36
N HIS A 48 -24.54 -52.08 16.24
CA HIS A 48 -23.76 -52.62 15.12
C HIS A 48 -23.23 -51.72 13.99
N GLY A 49 -21.89 -51.65 13.92
CA GLY A 49 -21.11 -52.35 12.89
C GLY A 49 -21.30 -51.97 11.43
N GLN A 50 -20.34 -51.20 10.89
CA GLN A 50 -19.82 -51.43 9.54
C GLN A 50 -18.41 -50.83 9.42
N ALA A 51 -17.47 -51.71 9.07
CA ALA A 51 -16.12 -51.37 8.68
C ALA A 51 -16.12 -50.65 7.32
N VAL A 52 -15.06 -49.88 7.06
CA VAL A 52 -14.22 -49.91 5.83
C VAL A 52 -13.59 -48.54 5.53
N HIS A 53 -12.25 -48.58 5.32
CA HIS A 53 -11.33 -47.59 4.74
C HIS A 53 -10.94 -46.33 5.52
N GLN A 54 -10.03 -46.50 6.49
CA GLN A 54 -9.08 -45.45 6.87
C GLN A 54 -7.94 -45.39 5.85
N ARG A 55 -7.93 -44.33 5.03
CA ARG A 55 -6.73 -43.89 4.30
C ARG A 55 -5.75 -43.30 5.30
N LEU A 56 -4.57 -43.91 5.39
CA LEU A 56 -3.39 -43.41 6.09
C LEU A 56 -3.06 -41.99 5.62
N LEU A 57 -3.32 -41.01 6.48
CA LEU A 57 -2.78 -39.65 6.37
C LEU A 57 -1.51 -39.57 7.25
N PRO A 58 -0.45 -38.89 6.78
CA PRO A 58 0.85 -38.87 7.43
C PRO A 58 0.80 -38.27 8.85
N ALA A 59 1.58 -38.88 9.75
CA ALA A 59 1.54 -38.76 11.21
C ALA A 59 1.96 -37.40 11.80
N ASP A 60 2.20 -36.36 11.00
CA ASP A 60 2.69 -35.06 11.49
C ASP A 60 1.57 -34.07 11.88
N ARG A 61 0.29 -34.46 11.81
CA ARG A 61 -0.84 -33.59 12.19
C ARG A 61 -1.62 -34.01 13.44
N VAL A 62 -1.25 -35.11 14.10
CA VAL A 62 -2.03 -35.61 15.26
C VAL A 62 -1.65 -34.91 16.57
N ARG A 63 -0.49 -34.24 16.63
CA ARG A 63 -0.03 -33.58 17.87
C ARG A 63 -0.80 -32.33 18.28
N SER A 64 -1.66 -31.78 17.41
CA SER A 64 -2.41 -30.56 17.72
C SER A 64 -3.86 -30.80 18.17
N ARG A 65 -4.45 -31.99 17.97
CA ARG A 65 -5.85 -32.24 18.39
C ARG A 65 -5.97 -32.63 19.86
N ASP A 66 -5.02 -33.38 20.40
CA ASP A 66 -5.08 -33.82 21.79
C ASP A 66 -4.73 -32.71 22.79
N ALA A 67 -4.03 -31.66 22.33
CA ALA A 67 -3.78 -30.46 23.14
C ALA A 67 -5.05 -29.64 23.43
N TYR A 68 -6.07 -29.70 22.56
CA TYR A 68 -7.35 -29.01 22.79
C TYR A 68 -8.32 -29.79 23.67
N ALA A 69 -8.22 -31.12 23.69
CA ALA A 69 -9.11 -31.96 24.49
C ALA A 69 -8.78 -31.92 25.99
N VAL A 70 -7.52 -31.67 26.35
CA VAL A 70 -7.08 -31.59 27.77
C VAL A 70 -7.43 -30.24 28.42
N ALA A 71 -7.62 -29.17 27.64
CA ALA A 71 -7.94 -27.84 28.19
C ALA A 71 -9.42 -27.66 28.62
N LEU A 72 -10.31 -28.59 28.26
CA LEU A 72 -11.76 -28.46 28.50
C LEU A 72 -12.27 -29.20 29.74
N GLN A 73 -11.40 -29.79 30.56
CA GLN A 73 -11.79 -30.57 31.75
C GLN A 73 -11.23 -30.08 33.09
N ALA A 74 -10.74 -28.85 33.18
CA ALA A 74 -10.38 -28.25 34.47
C ALA A 74 -11.52 -27.35 35.00
N PRO A 75 -12.33 -27.78 35.99
CA PRO A 75 -13.22 -26.88 36.71
C PRO A 75 -12.40 -26.18 37.79
N GLY A 76 -11.90 -24.98 37.49
CA GLY A 76 -11.14 -24.19 38.45
C GLY A 76 -11.14 -22.72 38.05
N GLN A 77 -11.77 -21.90 38.89
CA GLN A 77 -11.84 -20.45 38.75
C GLN A 77 -10.46 -19.81 38.60
N VAL A 78 -10.22 -19.12 37.49
CA VAL A 78 -9.28 -17.99 37.44
C VAL A 78 -9.92 -16.89 36.61
N GLY A 79 -9.87 -15.68 37.16
CA GLY A 79 -10.60 -14.51 36.72
C GLY A 79 -10.29 -14.04 35.31
N GLY A 80 -11.20 -13.21 34.82
CA GLY A 80 -11.24 -12.74 33.45
C GLY A 80 -10.15 -11.76 33.07
N ALA A 81 -10.18 -11.49 31.76
CA ALA A 81 -9.26 -10.72 30.94
C ALA A 81 -8.08 -11.56 30.39
N ASP A 82 -7.91 -11.47 29.06
CA ASP A 82 -6.66 -11.75 28.34
C ASP A 82 -6.46 -13.11 27.62
N VAL A 83 -7.52 -13.89 27.34
CA VAL A 83 -7.40 -15.06 26.42
C VAL A 83 -8.03 -14.80 25.03
N SER A 84 -8.75 -13.68 24.85
CA SER A 84 -9.38 -13.35 23.57
C SER A 84 -8.44 -12.72 22.54
N GLU A 85 -7.20 -12.38 22.91
CA GLU A 85 -6.26 -11.63 22.06
C GLU A 85 -5.31 -12.53 21.24
N SER A 86 -5.27 -13.84 21.54
CA SER A 86 -4.31 -14.76 20.91
C SER A 86 -4.85 -15.58 19.73
N LEU A 87 -6.14 -15.50 19.41
CA LEU A 87 -6.71 -15.99 18.14
C LEU A 87 -6.89 -14.82 17.17
N ALA A 88 -5.78 -14.23 16.75
CA ALA A 88 -5.76 -13.36 15.58
C ALA A 88 -6.08 -14.22 14.35
N ASP A 89 -7.35 -14.24 13.99
CA ASP A 89 -7.88 -14.85 12.77
C ASP A 89 -7.06 -14.34 11.56
N PRO A 90 -6.32 -15.20 10.83
CA PRO A 90 -5.49 -14.79 9.71
C PRO A 90 -6.30 -14.17 8.56
N LEU A 91 -7.63 -14.34 8.56
CA LEU A 91 -8.56 -13.68 7.65
C LEU A 91 -8.94 -12.25 8.09
N LEU A 92 -8.68 -11.87 9.34
CA LEU A 92 -8.88 -10.50 9.85
C LEU A 92 -7.68 -9.57 9.60
N ALA A 93 -6.49 -10.12 9.34
CA ALA A 93 -5.31 -9.33 8.95
C ALA A 93 -5.50 -8.60 7.60
N ASP A 94 -6.50 -9.03 6.81
CA ASP A 94 -6.88 -8.42 5.54
C ASP A 94 -8.12 -7.52 5.63
N ARG A 95 -8.56 -7.14 6.84
CA ARG A 95 -9.61 -6.12 6.94
C ARG A 95 -9.07 -4.84 6.30
N PRO A 96 -9.69 -4.36 5.21
CA PRO A 96 -9.27 -3.11 4.61
C PRO A 96 -9.42 -2.06 5.71
N GLN A 97 -8.29 -1.49 6.16
CA GLN A 97 -8.32 -0.27 6.95
C GLN A 97 -9.26 0.66 6.19
N ARG A 98 -10.43 0.90 6.78
CA ARG A 98 -11.53 1.57 6.11
C ARG A 98 -11.08 3.00 5.88
N ARG A 99 -10.39 3.25 4.75
CA ARG A 99 -9.86 4.55 4.33
C ARG A 99 -11.06 5.45 4.07
N ARG A 100 -11.56 6.05 5.15
CA ARG A 100 -12.55 7.11 5.12
C ARG A 100 -11.76 8.37 4.80
N LEU A 101 -11.47 8.61 3.52
CA LEU A 101 -11.12 9.90 2.88
C LEU A 101 -10.17 9.66 1.69
N PRO A 102 -10.19 10.54 0.67
CA PRO A 102 -9.27 10.51 -0.47
C PRO A 102 -7.83 10.95 -0.13
N TRP A 103 -7.56 11.28 1.14
CA TRP A 103 -6.24 11.72 1.60
C TRP A 103 -5.36 10.52 1.98
N PRO A 104 -4.03 10.60 1.75
CA PRO A 104 -3.07 9.55 2.13
C PRO A 104 -3.07 9.41 3.65
N SER A 105 -3.87 8.46 4.13
CA SER A 105 -4.08 8.14 5.53
C SER A 105 -3.59 6.73 5.80
N GLY A 106 -2.92 6.56 6.94
CA GLY A 106 -2.29 5.30 7.31
C GLY A 106 -0.83 5.20 6.87
N ARG A 107 -0.33 3.96 6.93
CA ARG A 107 1.07 3.60 6.73
C ARG A 107 1.20 2.53 5.65
N VAL A 108 2.29 2.59 4.90
CA VAL A 108 2.61 1.56 3.89
C VAL A 108 4.00 0.98 4.12
N GLY A 109 4.06 -0.35 4.17
CA GLY A 109 5.32 -1.09 4.27
C GLY A 109 6.15 -0.98 2.99
N ARG A 110 7.47 -1.18 3.14
CA ARG A 110 8.47 -1.02 2.06
C ARG A 110 8.12 -1.75 0.76
N ILE A 111 7.87 -3.06 0.84
CA ILE A 111 7.62 -3.88 -0.35
C ILE A 111 6.34 -3.46 -1.09
N ARG A 112 5.29 -3.09 -0.34
CA ARG A 112 4.03 -2.58 -0.94
C ARG A 112 4.24 -1.22 -1.59
N TYR A 113 5.04 -0.36 -0.97
CA TYR A 113 5.41 0.92 -1.55
C TYR A 113 6.17 0.74 -2.87
N ILE A 114 7.19 -0.12 -2.89
CA ILE A 114 7.96 -0.44 -4.10
C ILE A 114 7.04 -1.01 -5.19
N ALA A 115 6.17 -1.97 -4.84
CA ALA A 115 5.23 -2.56 -5.78
C ALA A 115 4.28 -1.52 -6.41
N ARG A 116 3.74 -0.61 -5.59
CA ARG A 116 2.89 0.49 -6.08
C ARG A 116 3.66 1.44 -6.98
N ALA A 117 4.83 1.89 -6.56
CA ALA A 117 5.68 2.81 -7.31
C ALA A 117 6.07 2.21 -8.68
N LEU A 118 6.61 0.98 -8.70
CA LEU A 118 6.94 0.27 -9.92
C LEU A 118 5.72 0.02 -10.80
N GLY A 119 4.60 -0.43 -10.19
CA GLY A 119 3.36 -0.69 -10.91
C GLY A 119 2.83 0.55 -11.63
N LEU A 120 2.88 1.73 -10.99
CA LEU A 120 2.48 2.99 -11.61
C LEU A 120 3.43 3.41 -12.73
N THR A 121 4.75 3.29 -12.52
CA THR A 121 5.74 3.60 -13.56
C THR A 121 5.53 2.74 -14.79
N ILE A 122 5.37 1.43 -14.61
CA ILE A 122 5.12 0.47 -15.69
C ILE A 122 3.79 0.78 -16.37
N LEU A 123 2.72 1.06 -15.61
CA LEU A 123 1.42 1.39 -16.17
C LEU A 123 1.48 2.65 -17.05
N CYS A 124 2.06 3.74 -16.54
CA CYS A 124 2.22 4.98 -17.31
C CYS A 124 3.07 4.77 -18.56
N ALA A 125 4.17 4.01 -18.46
CA ALA A 125 5.03 3.70 -19.60
C ALA A 125 4.31 2.85 -20.66
N THR A 126 3.58 1.82 -20.25
CA THR A 126 2.80 0.95 -21.15
C THR A 126 1.70 1.74 -21.85
N LEU A 127 0.91 2.53 -21.12
CA LEU A 127 -0.14 3.36 -21.71
C LEU A 127 0.42 4.37 -22.72
N PHE A 128 1.53 5.02 -22.38
CA PHE A 128 2.21 5.94 -23.29
C PHE A 128 2.75 5.23 -24.54
N SER A 129 3.38 4.06 -24.38
CA SER A 129 3.93 3.28 -25.49
C SER A 129 2.85 2.79 -26.44
N LEU A 130 1.71 2.33 -25.91
CA LEU A 130 0.56 1.92 -26.72
C LEU A 130 -0.01 3.10 -27.51
N LEU A 131 -0.19 4.25 -26.86
CA LEU A 131 -0.65 5.46 -27.53
C LEU A 131 0.34 5.96 -28.59
N ALA A 132 1.64 5.94 -28.29
CA ALA A 132 2.72 6.28 -29.23
C ALA A 132 2.67 5.41 -30.48
N THR A 133 2.62 4.09 -30.28
CA THR A 133 2.55 3.12 -31.38
C THR A 133 1.31 3.36 -32.24
N PHE A 134 0.15 3.54 -31.59
CA PHE A 134 -1.11 3.80 -32.28
C PHE A 134 -1.06 5.09 -33.11
N LEU A 135 -0.58 6.20 -32.55
CA LEU A 135 -0.55 7.49 -33.27
C LEU A 135 0.49 7.51 -34.39
N ILE A 136 1.63 6.85 -34.21
CA ILE A 136 2.64 6.69 -35.28
C ILE A 136 2.06 5.89 -36.44
N ALA A 137 1.25 4.87 -36.17
CA ALA A 137 0.64 4.03 -37.20
C ALA A 137 -0.59 4.66 -37.89
N SER A 138 -1.32 5.54 -37.20
CA SER A 138 -2.64 6.02 -37.66
C SER A 138 -2.67 7.49 -38.10
N THR A 139 -1.66 8.29 -37.76
CA THR A 139 -1.73 9.75 -37.85
C THR A 139 -0.45 10.34 -38.47
N SER A 140 -0.58 11.47 -39.16
CA SER A 140 0.58 12.21 -39.67
C SER A 140 1.34 12.93 -38.54
N PRO A 141 2.67 13.17 -38.69
CA PRO A 141 3.48 13.79 -37.64
C PRO A 141 2.95 15.13 -37.10
N PRO A 142 2.43 16.08 -37.91
CA PRO A 142 1.92 17.36 -37.41
C PRO A 142 0.76 17.24 -36.42
N VAL A 143 -0.02 16.16 -36.50
CA VAL A 143 -1.17 15.92 -35.61
C VAL A 143 -0.80 14.96 -34.48
N GLY A 144 -0.04 13.90 -34.76
CA GLY A 144 0.34 12.89 -33.77
C GLY A 144 1.31 13.43 -32.71
N LEU A 145 2.31 14.23 -33.11
CA LEU A 145 3.34 14.73 -32.19
C LEU A 145 2.79 15.64 -31.08
N PRO A 146 1.89 16.62 -31.35
CA PRO A 146 1.27 17.40 -30.28
C PRO A 146 0.49 16.55 -29.27
N ILE A 147 -0.26 15.55 -29.74
CA ILE A 147 -1.03 14.64 -28.87
C ILE A 147 -0.09 13.81 -27.99
N LEU A 148 0.99 13.27 -28.56
CA LEU A 148 2.01 12.54 -27.79
C LEU A 148 2.70 13.43 -26.77
N ASN A 149 3.01 14.68 -27.13
CA ASN A 149 3.59 15.62 -26.19
C ASN A 149 2.65 15.93 -25.01
N LEU A 150 1.35 16.13 -25.29
CA LEU A 150 0.34 16.33 -24.26
C LEU A 150 0.22 15.09 -23.37
N ALA A 151 0.11 13.90 -23.95
CA ALA A 151 0.05 12.64 -23.21
C ALA A 151 1.29 12.43 -22.33
N ARG A 152 2.48 12.77 -22.83
CA ARG A 152 3.72 12.73 -22.06
C ARG A 152 3.67 13.66 -20.85
N ILE A 153 3.22 14.91 -21.04
CA ILE A 153 3.08 15.89 -19.95
C ILE A 153 2.08 15.40 -18.91
N VAL A 154 0.91 14.91 -19.34
CA VAL A 154 -0.12 14.41 -18.42
C VAL A 154 0.37 13.19 -17.65
N LEU A 155 0.85 12.15 -18.34
CA LEU A 155 1.24 10.89 -17.70
C LEU A 155 2.49 11.04 -16.83
N PHE A 156 3.56 11.63 -17.36
CA PHE A 156 4.85 11.70 -16.67
C PHE A 156 5.07 13.00 -15.90
N GLY A 157 4.39 14.09 -16.27
CA GLY A 157 4.49 15.37 -15.56
C GLY A 157 3.47 15.54 -14.43
N VAL A 158 2.31 14.87 -14.51
CA VAL A 158 1.23 15.03 -13.52
C VAL A 158 0.87 13.72 -12.83
N VAL A 159 0.43 12.70 -13.57
CA VAL A 159 -0.12 11.46 -13.00
C VAL A 159 0.93 10.68 -12.21
N LEU A 160 2.08 10.38 -12.84
CA LEU A 160 3.15 9.63 -12.21
C LEU A 160 3.72 10.37 -10.98
N PRO A 161 4.08 11.68 -11.05
CA PRO A 161 4.59 12.40 -9.89
C PRO A 161 3.58 12.50 -8.74
N ALA A 162 2.31 12.78 -9.05
CA ALA A 162 1.27 12.86 -8.04
C ALA A 162 1.12 11.51 -7.32
N GLY A 163 0.98 10.41 -8.06
CA GLY A 163 0.84 9.07 -7.47
C GLY A 163 2.04 8.67 -6.61
N LEU A 164 3.26 8.92 -7.08
CA LEU A 164 4.48 8.68 -6.30
C LEU A 164 4.52 9.54 -5.04
N LEU A 165 4.12 10.82 -5.10
CA LEU A 165 4.07 11.69 -3.94
C LEU A 165 3.06 11.21 -2.90
N PHE A 166 1.83 10.84 -3.31
CA PHE A 166 0.80 10.31 -2.42
C PHE A 166 1.28 9.09 -1.64
N TRP A 167 1.93 8.13 -2.32
CA TRP A 167 2.45 6.95 -1.63
C TRP A 167 3.71 7.24 -0.82
N SER A 168 4.51 8.23 -1.22
CA SER A 168 5.66 8.68 -0.43
C SER A 168 5.23 9.29 0.89
N ILE A 169 4.09 10.00 0.94
CA ILE A 169 3.48 10.49 2.18
C ILE A 169 3.13 9.33 3.11
N GLU A 170 2.43 8.29 2.62
CA GLU A 170 2.13 7.08 3.42
C GLU A 170 3.39 6.37 3.91
N ARG A 171 4.47 6.40 3.11
CA ARG A 171 5.75 5.76 3.45
C ARG A 171 6.50 6.54 4.52
N VAL A 172 6.43 7.87 4.46
CA VAL A 172 6.98 8.78 5.46
C VAL A 172 6.20 8.68 6.78
N HIS A 173 4.88 8.51 6.73
CA HIS A 173 4.08 8.19 7.92
C HIS A 173 4.53 6.89 8.60
N ASP A 174 4.99 5.90 7.82
CA ASP A 174 5.54 4.66 8.38
C ASP A 174 6.85 4.87 9.15
N MET A 175 7.56 5.97 8.90
CA MET A 175 8.76 6.38 9.64
C MET A 175 8.42 7.24 10.87
N GLY A 176 7.14 7.54 11.10
CA GLY A 176 6.67 8.43 12.18
C GLY A 176 6.80 9.91 11.83
N TRP A 177 7.18 10.25 10.60
CA TRP A 177 7.39 11.62 10.15
C TRP A 177 6.10 12.20 9.53
N PRO A 178 5.88 13.53 9.58
CA PRO A 178 4.72 14.15 8.96
C PRO A 178 4.81 14.07 7.43
N GLY A 179 3.68 13.87 6.74
CA GLY A 179 3.63 13.80 5.27
C GLY A 179 4.25 15.00 4.56
N TRP A 180 4.19 16.18 5.18
CA TRP A 180 4.87 17.39 4.71
C TRP A 180 6.38 17.23 4.55
N SER A 181 7.02 16.33 5.29
CA SER A 181 8.46 16.07 5.10
C SER A 181 8.78 15.46 3.74
N ALA A 182 7.87 14.70 3.12
CA ALA A 182 8.04 14.24 1.73
C ALA A 182 8.03 15.42 0.75
N VAL A 183 7.13 16.38 0.97
CA VAL A 183 7.03 17.62 0.17
C VAL A 183 8.26 18.51 0.40
N LEU A 184 8.69 18.67 1.65
CA LEU A 184 9.89 19.44 1.98
C LEU A 184 11.15 18.82 1.38
N LEU A 185 11.31 17.50 1.42
CA LEU A 185 12.47 16.85 0.79
C LEU A 185 12.51 17.10 -0.72
N LEU A 186 11.33 17.09 -1.36
CA LEU A 186 11.20 17.40 -2.79
C LEU A 186 11.45 18.89 -3.08
N ALA A 187 10.90 19.79 -2.25
CA ALA A 187 11.06 21.24 -2.37
C ALA A 187 12.51 21.69 -2.14
N PHE A 188 13.19 21.12 -1.13
CA PHE A 188 14.59 21.42 -0.85
C PHE A 188 15.50 20.95 -1.98
N GLY A 189 15.17 19.81 -2.60
CA GLY A 189 15.82 19.38 -3.83
C GLY A 189 15.60 20.38 -4.98
N TRP A 190 14.38 20.89 -5.14
CA TRP A 190 14.03 21.85 -6.19
C TRP A 190 14.76 23.19 -6.03
N LEU A 191 14.99 23.59 -4.78
CA LEU A 191 15.66 24.84 -4.42
C LEU A 191 17.19 24.76 -4.48
N ALA A 192 17.79 23.62 -4.87
CA ALA A 192 19.24 23.47 -5.04
C ALA A 192 19.64 23.74 -6.51
N PRO A 193 19.79 25.01 -6.93
CA PRO A 193 19.88 25.39 -8.33
C PRO A 193 21.31 25.16 -8.85
N GLN A 194 22.28 25.01 -7.94
CA GLN A 194 23.69 24.76 -8.23
C GLN A 194 23.92 23.37 -8.88
N LEU A 195 22.97 22.43 -8.69
CA LEU A 195 23.01 21.07 -9.26
C LEU A 195 22.20 20.96 -10.57
N ALA A 196 21.71 22.09 -11.10
CA ALA A 196 20.80 22.18 -12.25
C ALA A 196 21.44 21.95 -13.63
N VAL A 197 22.42 21.06 -13.74
CA VAL A 197 22.94 20.62 -15.05
C VAL A 197 22.05 19.50 -15.65
N TRP A 198 21.09 18.94 -14.90
CA TRP A 198 20.41 17.71 -15.33
C TRP A 198 18.91 17.63 -14.95
N GLY A 199 18.02 18.45 -15.47
CA GLY A 199 16.60 18.05 -15.66
C GLY A 199 15.72 17.73 -14.43
N GLY A 200 15.52 18.71 -13.54
CA GLY A 200 14.23 19.00 -12.87
C GLY A 200 13.76 18.13 -11.70
N ALA A 201 12.69 18.62 -11.03
CA ALA A 201 12.00 18.05 -9.86
C ALA A 201 11.71 16.53 -9.97
N LEU A 202 11.53 16.03 -11.19
CA LEU A 202 11.26 14.63 -11.47
C LEU A 202 12.41 13.72 -11.00
N LYS A 203 13.67 14.08 -11.25
CA LYS A 203 14.82 13.25 -10.82
C LYS A 203 14.97 13.20 -9.31
N LEU A 204 14.72 14.31 -8.63
CA LEU A 204 14.73 14.38 -7.18
C LEU A 204 13.61 13.54 -6.57
N LEU A 205 12.41 13.55 -7.18
CA LEU A 205 11.33 12.65 -6.78
C LEU A 205 11.75 11.18 -6.92
N HIS A 206 12.46 10.80 -7.98
CA HIS A 206 12.98 9.44 -8.15
C HIS A 206 14.04 9.09 -7.11
N LEU A 207 14.96 10.01 -6.78
CA LEU A 207 15.95 9.83 -5.71
C LEU A 207 15.31 9.70 -4.33
N LEU A 208 14.32 10.54 -4.01
CA LEU A 208 13.51 10.42 -2.81
C LEU A 208 12.85 9.04 -2.74
N ASN A 209 12.20 8.59 -3.82
CA ASN A 209 11.59 7.27 -3.87
C ASN A 209 12.61 6.16 -3.63
N LEU A 210 13.79 6.23 -4.26
CA LEU A 210 14.86 5.26 -4.08
C LEU A 210 15.38 5.22 -2.64
N LEU A 211 15.54 6.40 -2.01
CA LEU A 211 15.91 6.49 -0.59
C LEU A 211 14.83 5.83 0.30
N LEU A 212 13.56 6.10 0.01
CA LEU A 212 12.42 5.53 0.72
C LEU A 212 12.28 4.00 0.54
N TRP A 213 12.88 3.42 -0.50
CA TRP A 213 12.94 1.95 -0.68
C TRP A 213 13.86 1.29 0.33
N VAL A 214 15.00 1.92 0.61
CA VAL A 214 16.04 1.36 1.48
C VAL A 214 15.74 1.67 2.95
N TRP A 215 15.22 2.88 3.23
CA TRP A 215 15.02 3.36 4.59
C TRP A 215 14.02 2.50 5.39
N PRO A 216 14.38 1.97 6.57
CA PRO A 216 13.51 1.11 7.36
C PRO A 216 12.33 1.88 7.98
N GLY A 217 11.18 1.22 8.09
CA GLY A 217 10.01 1.74 8.80
C GLY A 217 10.03 1.43 10.29
N GLN A 218 9.13 2.06 11.06
CA GLN A 218 8.92 1.72 12.46
C GLN A 218 8.09 0.42 12.59
N ARG A 219 8.47 -0.49 13.49
CA ARG A 219 7.72 -1.74 13.73
C ARG A 219 6.62 -1.63 14.79
N ARG A 220 6.54 -0.48 15.46
CA ARG A 220 5.53 -0.23 16.50
C ARG A 220 4.39 0.60 15.92
N GLU A 221 3.25 0.57 16.59
CA GLU A 221 2.17 1.52 16.33
C GLU A 221 2.68 2.96 16.49
N ASN A 222 2.20 3.86 15.62
CA ASN A 222 2.53 5.27 15.69
C ASN A 222 1.26 6.12 15.50
N ARG A 223 1.38 7.45 15.61
CA ARG A 223 0.25 8.39 15.48
C ARG A 223 -0.52 8.31 14.15
N PHE A 224 0.04 7.69 13.12
CA PHE A 224 -0.58 7.52 11.81
C PHE A 224 -1.28 6.17 11.65
N GLY A 225 -1.15 5.27 12.62
CA GLY A 225 -1.87 4.00 12.67
C GLY A 225 -1.01 2.79 13.06
N PRO A 226 -1.63 1.60 13.03
CA PRO A 226 -0.96 0.34 13.40
C PRO A 226 0.13 -0.03 12.39
N GLU A 227 0.98 -0.98 12.77
CA GLU A 227 2.05 -1.49 11.89
C GLU A 227 1.48 -1.93 10.53
N PRO A 228 2.15 -1.61 9.40
CA PRO A 228 1.70 -2.07 8.09
C PRO A 228 1.75 -3.59 8.04
N ALA A 229 0.66 -4.21 7.57
CA ALA A 229 0.63 -5.64 7.36
C ALA A 229 1.77 -6.09 6.41
N PRO A 230 2.34 -7.29 6.63
CA PRO A 230 3.42 -7.81 5.79
C PRO A 230 2.97 -7.96 4.34
N ALA A 231 3.91 -7.83 3.39
CA ALA A 231 3.60 -8.09 1.98
C ALA A 231 3.42 -9.59 1.75
N SER A 232 2.48 -9.95 0.87
CA SER A 232 2.35 -11.35 0.45
C SER A 232 3.58 -11.78 -0.36
N LEU A 233 3.83 -13.09 -0.39
CA LEU A 233 4.92 -13.68 -1.18
C LEU A 233 4.80 -13.28 -2.66
N ALA A 234 3.59 -13.27 -3.21
CA ALA A 234 3.33 -12.86 -4.59
C ALA A 234 3.79 -11.44 -4.90
N ILE A 235 3.49 -10.47 -4.02
CA ILE A 235 3.93 -9.07 -4.20
C ILE A 235 5.46 -8.98 -4.10
N THR A 236 6.05 -9.76 -3.19
CA THR A 236 7.51 -9.79 -3.01
C THR A 236 8.21 -10.34 -4.24
N LEU A 237 7.73 -11.44 -4.81
CA LEU A 237 8.25 -12.00 -6.06
C LEU A 237 8.05 -11.04 -7.23
N LEU A 238 6.87 -10.41 -7.34
CA LEU A 238 6.60 -9.42 -8.38
C LEU A 238 7.62 -8.29 -8.35
N VAL A 239 7.92 -7.74 -7.17
CA VAL A 239 8.92 -6.69 -6.99
C VAL A 239 10.32 -7.18 -7.38
N ALA A 240 10.71 -8.37 -6.92
CA ALA A 240 12.02 -8.94 -7.22
C ALA A 240 12.22 -9.16 -8.73
N VAL A 241 11.23 -9.74 -9.40
CA VAL A 241 11.23 -9.95 -10.85
C VAL A 241 11.27 -8.60 -11.58
N ALA A 242 10.43 -7.64 -11.20
CA ALA A 242 10.39 -6.32 -11.84
C ALA A 242 11.73 -5.59 -11.75
N ILE A 243 12.37 -5.57 -10.58
CA ILE A 243 13.70 -4.97 -10.39
C ILE A 243 14.74 -5.71 -11.23
N THR A 244 14.73 -7.03 -11.22
CA THR A 244 15.67 -7.84 -12.00
C THR A 244 15.53 -7.56 -13.49
N CYS A 245 14.31 -7.53 -14.02
CA CYS A 245 14.03 -7.19 -15.42
C CYS A 245 14.51 -5.78 -15.76
N LEU A 246 14.28 -4.79 -14.89
CA LEU A 246 14.75 -3.42 -15.10
C LEU A 246 16.28 -3.33 -15.15
N LEU A 247 16.98 -4.05 -14.26
CA LEU A 247 18.44 -4.10 -14.25
C LEU A 247 19.00 -4.78 -15.50
N LEU A 248 18.43 -5.91 -15.90
CA LEU A 248 18.81 -6.63 -17.13
C LEU A 248 18.57 -5.78 -18.38
N PHE A 249 17.40 -5.15 -18.48
CA PHE A 249 17.07 -4.25 -19.59
C PHE A 249 18.02 -3.04 -19.64
N SER A 250 18.34 -2.44 -18.48
CA SER A 250 19.28 -1.33 -18.41
C SER A 250 20.70 -1.74 -18.80
N GLY A 251 21.15 -2.93 -18.38
CA GLY A 251 22.44 -3.49 -18.81
C GLY A 251 22.47 -3.75 -20.32
N TYR A 252 21.45 -4.44 -20.85
CA TYR A 252 21.33 -4.75 -22.27
C TYR A 252 21.33 -3.49 -23.15
N SER A 253 20.57 -2.47 -22.78
CA SER A 253 20.46 -1.21 -23.54
C SER A 253 21.75 -0.39 -23.53
N ARG A 254 22.59 -0.49 -22.49
CA ARG A 254 23.92 0.14 -22.48
C ARG A 254 24.91 -0.60 -23.39
N LEU A 255 24.85 -1.93 -23.41
CA LEU A 255 25.73 -2.75 -24.24
C LEU A 255 25.39 -2.67 -25.73
N ASN A 256 24.11 -2.48 -26.06
CA ASN A 256 23.61 -2.45 -27.44
C ASN A 256 23.10 -1.06 -27.88
N GLY A 257 23.44 -0.01 -27.13
CA GLY A 257 23.05 1.34 -27.49
C GLY A 257 23.67 1.76 -28.83
N PRO A 258 23.02 2.63 -29.62
CA PRO A 258 23.59 3.10 -30.88
C PRO A 258 24.97 3.71 -30.61
N HIS A 259 26.02 3.13 -31.19
CA HIS A 259 27.34 3.75 -31.21
C HIS A 259 27.19 5.09 -31.93
N LEU A 260 27.12 6.18 -31.17
CA LEU A 260 27.07 7.51 -31.76
C LEU A 260 28.30 7.65 -32.67
N PRO A 261 28.13 8.08 -33.93
CA PRO A 261 29.29 8.36 -34.77
C PRO A 261 30.19 9.37 -34.05
N PRO A 262 31.52 9.28 -34.23
CA PRO A 262 32.44 10.21 -33.60
C PRO A 262 32.00 11.64 -33.89
N LYS A 263 31.96 12.49 -32.86
CA LYS A 263 31.60 13.90 -33.04
C LYS A 263 32.53 14.50 -34.10
N PRO A 264 32.00 15.22 -35.11
CA PRO A 264 32.84 15.87 -36.10
C PRO A 264 33.82 16.80 -35.37
N VAL A 265 35.11 16.59 -35.63
CA VAL A 265 36.17 17.44 -35.08
C VAL A 265 35.93 18.84 -35.62
N LYS A 266 35.67 19.81 -34.72
CA LYS A 266 35.58 21.22 -35.14
C LYS A 266 36.93 21.57 -35.80
N PRO A 267 36.95 22.09 -37.04
CA PRO A 267 38.18 22.55 -37.63
C PRO A 267 38.83 23.56 -36.69
N GLY A 268 40.11 23.38 -36.40
CA GLY A 268 40.87 24.32 -35.58
C GLY A 268 40.88 25.71 -36.21
N PRO A 269 41.20 26.75 -35.43
CA PRO A 269 41.32 28.10 -35.97
C PRO A 269 42.33 28.10 -37.13
N VAL A 270 41.87 28.50 -38.31
CA VAL A 270 42.73 28.69 -39.48
C VAL A 270 43.66 29.84 -39.16
N MET A 271 44.95 29.56 -39.00
CA MET A 271 45.97 30.60 -38.79
C MET A 271 46.02 31.49 -40.05
N PRO A 272 45.99 32.82 -39.91
CA PRO A 272 46.14 33.72 -41.04
C PRO A 272 47.53 33.54 -41.64
N ILE A 273 47.57 33.21 -42.93
CA ILE A 273 48.79 33.21 -43.73
C ILE A 273 49.15 34.68 -43.95
N TYR A 274 50.23 35.15 -43.34
CA TYR A 274 50.80 36.45 -43.67
C TYR A 274 51.59 36.31 -44.98
N PRO A 275 51.34 37.15 -46.00
CA PRO A 275 52.18 37.21 -47.19
C PRO A 275 53.51 37.91 -46.85
N ASP A 276 54.61 37.31 -47.31
CA ASP A 276 55.97 37.87 -47.29
C ASP A 276 56.12 39.06 -48.25
#